data_AF-A0A6J1LL33-F1
#
_entry.id   AF-A0A6J1LL33-F1
#
_cell.length_a   1.000
_cell.length_b   1.000
_cell.length_c   1.000
_cell.angle_alpha   90.00
_cell.angle_beta   90.00
_cell.angle_gamma   90.00
#
_symmetry.space_group_name_H-M   'P 1'
#
loop_
_entity.id
_entity.type
_entity.pdbx_description
1 polymer ?
#
loop_
_entity_poly.entity_id
_entity_poly.type
_entity_poly.pdbx_seq_one_letter_code
_entity_poly.pdbx_strand_id
1 'polypeptide(L)'
;MREMFVETSKLLLKNMPCSMSEFSQLIQELKLIIPRSLNSFGRKRALIEYADAEEAQTALAQLLGLSEILDKPLRVSNFGPRANADGTKQKTANKSTQATAPARSKQNSEINKQLGLIDTLYVEGGRPDPANALDELQNEADISINGVSGDVATTAQAQAAAAAAASAGVKTKKSRKSKQLAMQPFSYVIAVDFEATCWEKQAPPQWREAEIIEFPAVLVNLKTGKIESEFHKYIMPIESPRLSTYCTELTGIEQKTVDTGVPLQTALMMFHEWLRKELRSRSLILPKTSKSNLLGNCAFVTWTDWDFGICLHKECTRKRMRKAPYFNQWVDVRAIYREWYKYRPCNFSDALSHVGLAFEGRAHSGIDDAKNLGALMYKMVRDGALFSITKDLTPYQTLNPNCIL
;
A
#
# COMPACT_ATOMS: atom_id res chain seq x y z
N MET A 1 -20.21 27.49 -19.73
CA MET A 1 -19.70 27.40 -21.12
C MET A 1 -19.08 26.02 -21.27
N ARG A 2 -19.71 25.08 -21.98
CA ARG A 2 -19.16 23.71 -22.16
C ARG A 2 -17.98 23.82 -23.12
N GLU A 3 -16.79 23.40 -22.69
CA GLU A 3 -15.64 23.22 -23.60
C GLU A 3 -16.03 22.17 -24.65
N MET A 4 -16.16 22.58 -25.92
CA MET A 4 -16.38 21.67 -27.03
C MET A 4 -15.06 21.02 -27.42
N PHE A 5 -14.80 19.83 -26.89
CA PHE A 5 -13.69 18.99 -27.34
C PHE A 5 -14.01 18.40 -28.71
N VAL A 6 -13.02 18.35 -29.60
CA VAL A 6 -13.10 17.56 -30.83
C VAL A 6 -13.25 16.09 -30.45
N GLU A 7 -14.14 15.36 -31.11
CA GLU A 7 -14.27 13.91 -30.98
C GLU A 7 -12.89 13.24 -31.16
N THR A 8 -12.44 12.50 -30.15
CA THR A 8 -11.14 11.83 -30.16
C THR A 8 -11.29 10.41 -29.65
N SER A 9 -10.63 9.47 -30.32
CA SER A 9 -10.51 8.08 -29.86
C SER A 9 -9.40 7.88 -28.81
N LYS A 10 -8.73 8.97 -28.40
CA LYS A 10 -7.56 8.93 -27.51
C LYS A 10 -7.83 9.61 -26.19
N LEU A 11 -7.48 8.91 -25.10
CA LEU A 11 -7.47 9.44 -23.75
C LEU A 11 -6.05 9.52 -23.21
N LEU A 12 -5.78 10.52 -22.38
CA LEU A 12 -4.54 10.68 -21.65
C LEU A 12 -4.79 10.48 -20.17
N LEU A 13 -4.21 9.41 -19.61
CA LEU A 13 -4.12 9.18 -18.18
C LEU A 13 -2.88 9.89 -17.63
N LYS A 14 -3.08 10.83 -16.70
CA LYS A 14 -2.04 11.61 -16.04
C LYS A 14 -1.79 11.05 -14.65
N ASN A 15 -0.56 11.21 -14.15
CA ASN A 15 -0.16 10.81 -12.80
C ASN A 15 -0.56 9.36 -12.48
N MET A 16 -0.15 8.41 -13.34
CA MET A 16 -0.50 7.01 -13.17
C MET A 16 -0.26 6.55 -11.72
N PRO A 17 -1.30 6.07 -11.03
CA PRO A 17 -1.18 5.62 -9.64
C PRO A 17 -0.46 4.27 -9.53
N CYS A 18 -0.35 3.56 -10.65
CA CYS A 18 0.14 2.20 -10.78
C CYS A 18 1.01 2.05 -12.05
N SER A 19 1.64 0.90 -12.25
CA SER A 19 2.41 0.57 -13.45
C SER A 19 1.48 0.34 -14.66
N MET A 20 2.04 0.36 -15.88
CA MET A 20 1.27 0.10 -17.11
C MET A 20 0.59 -1.28 -17.11
N SER A 21 1.31 -2.29 -16.63
CA SER A 21 0.77 -3.66 -16.50
C SER A 21 -0.36 -3.71 -15.47
N GLU A 22 -0.24 -2.93 -14.40
CA GLU A 22 -1.25 -2.88 -13.32
C GLU A 22 -2.53 -2.19 -13.80
N PHE A 23 -2.39 -1.11 -14.57
CA PHE A 23 -3.53 -0.43 -15.15
C PHE A 23 -4.24 -1.30 -16.21
N SER A 24 -3.48 -2.03 -17.03
CA SER A 24 -4.04 -3.00 -17.99
C SER A 24 -4.85 -4.10 -17.29
N GLN A 25 -4.33 -4.64 -16.19
CA GLN A 25 -5.02 -5.68 -15.41
C GLN A 25 -6.32 -5.14 -14.78
N LEU A 26 -6.30 -3.91 -14.24
CA LEU A 26 -7.49 -3.26 -13.70
C LEU A 26 -8.61 -3.14 -14.73
N ILE A 27 -8.28 -2.78 -15.98
CA ILE A 27 -9.26 -2.70 -17.09
C ILE A 27 -9.94 -4.06 -17.31
N GLN A 28 -9.17 -5.15 -17.26
CA GLN A 28 -9.69 -6.51 -17.45
C GLN A 28 -10.56 -6.97 -16.27
N GLU A 29 -10.10 -6.78 -15.03
CA GLU A 29 -10.79 -7.24 -13.83
C GLU A 29 -12.13 -6.54 -13.62
N LEU A 30 -12.16 -5.22 -13.86
CA LEU A 30 -13.38 -4.41 -13.76
C LEU A 30 -14.26 -4.49 -15.01
N LYS A 31 -13.89 -5.34 -16.00
CA LYS A 31 -14.61 -5.54 -17.27
C LYS A 31 -14.91 -4.22 -17.98
N LEU A 32 -13.94 -3.30 -17.96
CA LEU A 32 -14.05 -2.01 -18.66
C LEU A 32 -13.86 -2.23 -20.16
N ILE A 33 -14.18 -1.20 -20.95
CA ILE A 33 -13.88 -1.20 -22.38
C ILE A 33 -12.37 -1.40 -22.56
N ILE A 34 -12.00 -2.45 -23.30
CA ILE A 34 -10.61 -2.81 -23.54
C ILE A 34 -10.05 -1.88 -24.62
N PRO A 35 -8.98 -1.12 -24.33
CA PRO A 35 -8.40 -0.23 -25.32
C PRO A 35 -7.67 -1.02 -26.41
N ARG A 36 -7.68 -0.48 -27.63
CA ARG A 36 -6.90 -1.00 -28.77
C ARG A 36 -5.40 -0.89 -28.51
N SER A 37 -4.97 0.18 -27.87
CA SER A 37 -3.59 0.34 -27.44
C SER A 37 -3.48 1.09 -26.12
N LEU A 38 -2.51 0.69 -25.30
CA LEU A 38 -2.20 1.29 -24.02
C LEU A 38 -0.69 1.50 -23.94
N ASN A 39 -0.23 2.74 -24.14
CA ASN A 39 1.18 3.08 -24.31
C ASN A 39 1.65 4.09 -23.26
N SER A 40 2.91 4.00 -22.83
CA SER A 40 3.49 5.03 -21.95
C SER A 40 3.63 6.35 -22.68
N PHE A 41 3.30 7.47 -22.01
CA PHE A 41 3.35 8.81 -22.59
C PHE A 41 4.17 9.78 -21.73
N GLY A 42 5.49 9.62 -21.73
CA GLY A 42 6.38 10.35 -20.83
C GLY A 42 6.29 9.87 -19.37
N ARG A 43 6.75 10.69 -18.42
CA ARG A 43 6.88 10.25 -17.02
C ARG A 43 5.52 10.16 -16.32
N LYS A 44 5.17 8.96 -15.83
CA LYS A 44 3.92 8.66 -15.10
C LYS A 44 2.64 9.07 -15.84
N ARG A 45 2.59 8.90 -17.16
CA ARG A 45 1.36 9.08 -17.95
C ARG A 45 1.21 7.95 -18.95
N ALA A 46 -0.02 7.68 -19.35
CA ALA A 46 -0.34 6.70 -20.38
C ALA A 46 -1.29 7.30 -21.41
N LEU A 47 -1.04 6.96 -22.67
CA LEU A 47 -1.93 7.22 -23.78
C LEU A 47 -2.76 5.96 -24.04
N ILE A 48 -4.07 6.13 -24.04
CA ILE A 48 -5.05 5.07 -24.23
C ILE A 48 -5.77 5.35 -25.54
N GLU A 49 -5.82 4.37 -26.44
CA GLU A 49 -6.48 4.49 -27.74
C GLU A 49 -7.58 3.45 -27.85
N TYR A 50 -8.79 3.90 -28.18
CA TYR A 50 -9.99 3.08 -28.39
C TYR A 50 -10.32 2.96 -29.87
N ALA A 51 -11.31 2.15 -30.25
CA ALA A 51 -11.66 1.95 -31.65
C ALA A 51 -12.13 3.26 -32.31
N ASP A 52 -12.95 4.03 -31.59
CA ASP A 52 -13.54 5.29 -32.04
C ASP A 52 -13.77 6.27 -30.87
N ALA A 53 -14.37 7.42 -31.19
CA ALA A 53 -14.65 8.47 -30.21
C ALA A 53 -15.80 8.11 -29.25
N GLU A 54 -16.73 7.25 -29.67
CA GLU A 54 -17.88 6.83 -28.85
C GLU A 54 -17.41 5.85 -27.76
N GLU A 55 -16.58 4.88 -28.12
CA GLU A 55 -15.90 4.00 -27.17
C GLU A 55 -15.02 4.78 -26.21
N ALA A 56 -14.22 5.73 -26.71
CA ALA A 56 -13.36 6.55 -25.86
C ALA A 56 -14.17 7.38 -24.86
N GLN A 57 -15.32 7.93 -25.27
CA GLN A 57 -16.20 8.70 -24.39
C GLN A 57 -16.85 7.80 -23.32
N THR A 58 -17.29 6.60 -23.70
CA THR A 58 -17.85 5.62 -22.77
C THR A 58 -16.80 5.14 -21.78
N ALA A 59 -15.60 4.82 -22.26
CA ALA A 59 -14.49 4.40 -21.43
C ALA A 59 -14.01 5.52 -20.49
N LEU A 60 -14.04 6.78 -20.94
CA LEU A 60 -13.78 7.94 -20.07
C LEU A 60 -14.78 8.00 -18.91
N ALA A 61 -16.07 7.82 -19.18
CA ALA A 61 -17.10 7.81 -18.13
C ALA A 61 -16.89 6.66 -17.14
N GLN A 62 -16.59 5.45 -17.63
CA GLN A 62 -16.28 4.29 -16.79
C GLN A 62 -15.04 4.53 -15.92
N LEU A 63 -13.94 5.02 -16.50
CA LEU A 63 -12.68 5.27 -15.78
C LEU A 63 -12.82 6.40 -14.75
N LEU A 64 -13.62 7.43 -15.03
CA LEU A 64 -13.93 8.49 -14.06
C LEU A 64 -14.84 7.99 -12.94
N GLY A 65 -15.76 7.07 -13.22
CA GLY A 65 -16.63 6.43 -12.22
C GLY A 65 -15.89 5.52 -11.23
N LEU A 66 -14.62 5.17 -11.49
CA LEU A 66 -13.79 4.40 -10.55
C LEU A 66 -13.33 5.21 -9.33
N SER A 67 -13.67 6.51 -9.25
CA SER A 67 -13.28 7.35 -8.11
C SER A 67 -13.84 6.86 -6.78
N GLU A 68 -14.98 6.16 -6.78
CA GLU A 68 -15.59 5.60 -5.57
C GLU A 68 -14.97 4.25 -5.18
N ILE A 69 -14.25 3.61 -6.10
CA ILE A 69 -13.66 2.28 -5.94
C ILE A 69 -12.16 2.37 -5.66
N LEU A 70 -11.48 3.44 -6.05
CA LEU A 70 -10.02 3.55 -5.91
C LEU A 70 -9.65 4.56 -4.83
N ASP A 71 -8.64 4.23 -4.01
CA ASP A 71 -8.09 5.13 -2.97
C ASP A 71 -7.67 6.52 -3.52
N LYS A 72 -7.39 6.60 -4.83
CA LYS A 72 -7.08 7.86 -5.54
C LYS A 72 -7.80 7.90 -6.89
N PRO A 73 -8.47 9.01 -7.25
CA PRO A 73 -9.17 9.13 -8.51
C PRO A 73 -8.19 9.12 -9.71
N LEU A 74 -8.59 8.44 -10.78
CA LEU A 74 -7.84 8.43 -12.04
C LEU A 74 -7.95 9.79 -12.74
N ARG A 75 -6.81 10.33 -13.19
CA ARG A 75 -6.78 11.59 -13.94
C ARG A 75 -6.79 11.32 -15.44
N VAL A 76 -7.96 11.05 -15.99
CA VAL A 76 -8.14 10.78 -17.42
C VAL A 76 -8.75 12.00 -18.11
N SER A 77 -8.27 12.33 -19.31
CA SER A 77 -8.81 13.42 -20.13
C SER A 77 -8.68 13.12 -21.62
N ASN A 78 -9.57 13.65 -22.46
CA ASN A 78 -9.45 13.58 -23.91
C ASN A 78 -8.08 14.08 -24.38
N PHE A 79 -7.49 13.35 -25.34
CA PHE A 79 -6.19 13.64 -25.91
C PHE A 79 -6.34 13.90 -27.41
N GLY A 80 -6.03 15.11 -27.85
CA GLY A 80 -6.20 15.50 -29.24
C GLY A 80 -6.16 17.02 -29.42
N PRO A 81 -6.22 17.51 -30.67
CA PRO A 81 -6.26 18.94 -30.97
C PRO A 81 -7.50 19.57 -30.32
N ARG A 82 -7.30 20.71 -29.65
CA ARG A 82 -8.40 21.50 -29.07
C ARG A 82 -9.07 22.30 -30.19
N ALA A 83 -10.40 22.34 -30.21
CA ALA A 83 -11.13 23.30 -31.04
C ALA A 83 -11.10 24.67 -30.35
N ASN A 84 -10.73 25.72 -31.08
CA ASN A 84 -11.04 27.10 -30.66
C ASN A 84 -12.51 27.39 -30.97
N ALA A 85 -13.08 28.38 -30.27
CA ALA A 85 -14.45 28.87 -30.45
C ALA A 85 -14.74 29.49 -31.84
N ASP A 86 -13.79 29.41 -32.77
CA ASP A 86 -13.93 29.80 -34.17
C ASP A 86 -13.39 28.64 -35.02
N GLY A 87 -14.26 27.96 -35.78
CA GLY A 87 -14.07 26.64 -36.39
C GLY A 87 -12.96 26.46 -37.43
N THR A 88 -11.72 26.86 -37.14
CA THR A 88 -10.55 26.66 -38.00
C THR A 88 -9.59 25.61 -37.41
N LYS A 89 -9.35 24.53 -38.17
CA LYS A 89 -8.45 23.43 -37.80
C LYS A 89 -6.99 23.92 -37.79
N GLN A 90 -6.30 23.86 -36.65
CA GLN A 90 -4.86 24.10 -36.60
C GLN A 90 -4.11 22.85 -37.11
N LYS A 91 -3.42 22.96 -38.26
CA LYS A 91 -2.39 22.00 -38.68
C LYS A 91 -1.15 22.24 -37.81
N THR A 92 -0.85 21.36 -36.87
CA THR A 92 0.45 21.36 -36.18
C THR A 92 1.50 20.72 -37.09
N ALA A 93 2.30 21.56 -37.74
CA ALA A 93 3.54 21.13 -38.39
C ALA A 93 4.63 20.95 -37.33
N ASN A 94 5.11 19.72 -37.13
CA ASN A 94 6.33 19.45 -36.39
C ASN A 94 7.53 19.89 -37.26
N LYS A 95 8.26 20.92 -36.83
CA LYS A 95 9.60 21.20 -37.36
C LYS A 95 10.64 20.86 -36.31
N SER A 96 11.33 19.75 -36.57
CA SER A 96 12.61 19.39 -35.99
C SER A 96 13.59 20.56 -36.13
N THR A 97 14.25 20.93 -35.04
CA THR A 97 15.45 21.78 -35.09
C THR A 97 16.54 21.11 -34.27
N GLN A 98 17.45 20.45 -34.96
CA GLN A 98 18.82 20.26 -34.51
C GLN A 98 19.47 21.65 -34.45
N ALA A 99 20.08 21.99 -33.31
CA ALA A 99 20.99 23.11 -33.20
C ALA A 99 22.34 22.57 -32.70
N THR A 100 23.31 22.58 -33.62
CA THR A 100 24.74 22.36 -33.41
C THR A 100 25.31 23.58 -32.67
N ALA A 101 26.06 23.37 -31.59
CA ALA A 101 26.81 24.43 -30.90
C ALA A 101 28.30 24.35 -31.26
N PRO A 102 29.02 25.48 -31.47
CA PRO A 102 30.46 25.47 -31.62
C PRO A 102 31.17 25.70 -30.28
N ALA A 103 32.40 25.19 -30.18
CA ALA A 103 33.25 25.19 -29.00
C ALA A 103 34.19 26.40 -28.90
N ARG A 104 34.48 26.84 -27.66
CA ARG A 104 35.69 27.52 -27.12
C ARG A 104 35.35 27.99 -25.69
N SER A 105 36.20 28.07 -24.66
CA SER A 105 37.47 27.47 -24.19
C SER A 105 37.76 28.09 -22.80
N LYS A 106 38.24 27.29 -21.83
CA LYS A 106 39.01 27.54 -20.55
C LYS A 106 39.19 29.01 -20.09
N GLN A 107 39.12 29.42 -18.81
CA GLN A 107 39.76 28.88 -17.59
C GLN A 107 39.39 29.76 -16.35
N ASN A 108 39.55 29.19 -15.13
CA ASN A 108 39.58 29.78 -13.75
C ASN A 108 38.25 30.25 -13.14
N SER A 109 37.98 30.16 -11.83
CA SER A 109 38.55 29.51 -10.64
C SER A 109 37.54 29.75 -9.50
N GLU A 110 37.43 28.80 -8.57
CA GLU A 110 36.94 28.91 -7.18
C GLU A 110 36.11 30.15 -6.77
N ILE A 111 34.85 29.92 -6.38
CA ILE A 111 34.18 30.34 -5.12
C ILE A 111 32.67 30.10 -5.30
N ASN A 112 32.15 29.04 -4.67
CA ASN A 112 30.85 28.99 -3.98
C ASN A 112 30.56 27.55 -3.52
N LYS A 113 31.16 27.18 -2.38
CA LYS A 113 30.58 26.19 -1.46
C LYS A 113 29.52 26.91 -0.64
N GLN A 114 28.24 26.63 -0.87
CA GLN A 114 27.24 26.46 0.19
C GLN A 114 25.85 26.13 -0.39
N LEU A 115 25.31 25.00 0.10
CA LEU A 115 23.90 24.62 0.18
C LEU A 115 23.17 24.12 -1.09
N GLY A 116 22.52 22.95 -0.92
CA GLY A 116 21.43 22.43 -1.78
C GLY A 116 21.78 21.08 -2.39
N LEU A 117 21.36 19.94 -1.83
CA LEU A 117 20.01 19.34 -1.84
C LEU A 117 20.03 18.07 -2.72
N ILE A 118 20.09 16.93 -2.02
CA ILE A 118 19.34 15.67 -2.21
C ILE A 118 19.09 15.21 -3.66
N ASP A 119 19.84 14.19 -4.08
CA ASP A 119 19.38 13.16 -5.02
C ASP A 119 19.50 11.79 -4.32
N THR A 120 18.37 11.18 -3.98
CA THR A 120 18.33 9.77 -3.54
C THR A 120 17.83 8.94 -4.71
N LEU A 121 18.79 8.31 -5.38
CA LEU A 121 18.58 7.28 -6.38
C LEU A 121 17.98 6.03 -5.72
N TYR A 122 16.96 5.48 -6.37
CA TYR A 122 16.53 4.09 -6.20
C TYR A 122 17.72 3.18 -6.53
N VAL A 123 18.13 2.32 -5.59
CA VAL A 123 19.03 1.19 -5.86
C VAL A 123 18.17 -0.06 -5.91
N GLU A 124 18.13 -0.70 -7.07
CA GLU A 124 17.58 -2.05 -7.26
C GLU A 124 18.37 -3.05 -6.39
N GLY A 125 17.65 -3.84 -5.60
CA GLY A 125 18.22 -4.95 -4.85
C GLY A 125 18.75 -6.03 -5.80
N GLY A 126 20.03 -6.37 -5.61
CA GLY A 126 20.76 -7.33 -6.42
C GLY A 126 20.18 -8.74 -6.37
N ARG A 127 20.33 -9.42 -7.51
CA ARG A 127 20.18 -10.87 -7.68
C ARG A 127 21.27 -11.61 -6.88
N PRO A 128 20.99 -12.78 -6.28
CA PRO A 128 22.03 -13.69 -5.86
C PRO A 128 22.66 -14.41 -7.07
N ASP A 129 23.98 -14.43 -7.10
CA ASP A 129 24.87 -15.09 -8.07
C ASP A 129 24.79 -16.64 -7.90
N PRO A 130 24.61 -17.43 -8.97
CA PRO A 130 24.58 -18.89 -8.90
C PRO A 130 25.99 -19.46 -8.96
N ALA A 131 26.69 -19.47 -7.83
CA ALA A 131 27.96 -20.19 -7.69
C ALA A 131 28.07 -20.80 -6.29
N ASN A 132 27.36 -21.91 -6.09
CA ASN A 132 27.67 -22.98 -5.14
C ASN A 132 26.65 -24.10 -5.35
N ALA A 133 26.82 -24.86 -6.43
CA ALA A 133 26.18 -26.14 -6.64
C ALA A 133 27.27 -27.22 -6.65
N LEU A 134 27.35 -27.94 -5.54
CA LEU A 134 27.93 -29.27 -5.36
C LEU A 134 27.02 -29.91 -4.32
N ASP A 135 26.65 -31.16 -4.33
CA ASP A 135 26.68 -32.31 -5.23
C ASP A 135 25.85 -33.32 -4.42
N GLU A 136 24.83 -33.97 -4.99
CA GLU A 136 24.29 -35.26 -4.52
C GLU A 136 23.10 -35.71 -5.38
N LEU A 137 23.47 -36.41 -6.45
CA LEU A 137 22.95 -37.71 -6.89
C LEU A 137 21.42 -37.93 -6.90
N GLN A 138 20.87 -37.78 -8.11
CA GLN A 138 19.68 -38.50 -8.58
C GLN A 138 19.94 -40.01 -8.63
N ASN A 139 19.05 -40.79 -8.02
CA ASN A 139 18.79 -42.16 -8.48
C ASN A 139 17.45 -42.15 -9.22
N GLU A 140 17.58 -42.33 -10.53
CA GLU A 140 16.53 -42.65 -11.50
C GLU A 140 15.95 -44.03 -11.23
N ALA A 141 14.62 -44.15 -11.34
CA ALA A 141 13.96 -45.37 -11.81
C ALA A 141 12.52 -45.03 -12.23
N ASP A 142 12.38 -44.72 -13.52
CA ASP A 142 11.16 -45.02 -14.27
C ASP A 142 10.79 -46.51 -14.11
N ILE A 143 9.48 -46.81 -14.09
CA ILE A 143 8.83 -47.62 -15.13
C ILE A 143 7.34 -47.84 -14.81
N SER A 144 6.60 -47.70 -15.89
CA SER A 144 5.17 -47.80 -16.14
C SER A 144 4.36 -48.94 -15.54
N ILE A 145 3.10 -48.57 -15.38
CA ILE A 145 1.87 -49.34 -15.23
C ILE A 145 1.68 -50.32 -16.40
N ASN A 146 1.28 -51.55 -16.09
CA ASN A 146 0.33 -52.32 -16.90
C ASN A 146 -0.43 -53.31 -16.02
N GLY A 147 -1.76 -53.21 -16.04
CA GLY A 147 -2.67 -54.13 -15.37
C GLY A 147 -2.96 -55.36 -16.23
N VAL A 148 -3.36 -56.44 -15.56
CA VAL A 148 -4.15 -57.53 -16.16
C VAL A 148 -5.17 -58.01 -15.12
N SER A 149 -6.38 -58.13 -15.62
CA SER A 149 -7.64 -58.65 -15.07
C SER A 149 -7.66 -60.17 -14.85
N GLY A 150 -8.56 -60.65 -13.99
CA GLY A 150 -9.26 -61.93 -14.23
C GLY A 150 -9.32 -62.95 -13.08
N ASP A 151 -10.49 -62.97 -12.43
CA ASP A 151 -11.33 -64.14 -12.09
C ASP A 151 -10.99 -65.21 -11.02
N VAL A 152 -11.90 -65.24 -10.04
CA VAL A 152 -12.72 -66.37 -9.52
C VAL A 152 -12.04 -67.68 -9.10
N ALA A 153 -12.04 -67.99 -7.80
CA ALA A 153 -12.81 -69.09 -7.18
C ALA A 153 -12.36 -69.37 -5.73
N THR A 154 -13.36 -69.63 -4.87
CA THR A 154 -13.41 -70.53 -3.70
C THR A 154 -12.10 -71.16 -3.23
N THR A 155 -11.76 -71.23 -1.93
CA THR A 155 -12.39 -72.11 -0.94
C THR A 155 -11.82 -71.81 0.46
N ALA A 156 -12.56 -72.28 1.46
CA ALA A 156 -12.43 -72.11 2.89
C ALA A 156 -11.05 -72.33 3.56
N GLN A 157 -10.98 -71.78 4.77
CA GLN A 157 -10.22 -72.19 5.96
C GLN A 157 -8.87 -71.50 6.27
N ALA A 158 -9.03 -70.55 7.21
CA ALA A 158 -8.34 -70.51 8.50
C ALA A 158 -6.87 -70.07 8.53
N GLN A 159 -6.63 -68.87 9.07
CA GLN A 159 -5.77 -68.68 10.24
C GLN A 159 -5.79 -67.23 10.78
N ALA A 160 -6.02 -67.15 12.10
CA ALA A 160 -5.46 -66.22 13.08
C ALA A 160 -4.99 -64.82 12.64
N ALA A 161 -5.71 -63.78 13.08
CA ALA A 161 -5.16 -62.56 13.73
C ALA A 161 -6.24 -61.46 13.83
N ALA A 162 -7.05 -61.48 14.89
CA ALA A 162 -7.99 -60.40 15.20
C ALA A 162 -8.14 -60.22 16.71
N ALA A 163 -7.11 -59.71 17.38
CA ALA A 163 -7.21 -59.24 18.78
C ALA A 163 -6.08 -58.30 19.27
N ALA A 164 -5.29 -57.64 18.41
CA ALA A 164 -4.18 -56.80 18.88
C ALA A 164 -3.86 -55.56 18.01
N ALA A 165 -4.88 -54.77 17.64
CA ALA A 165 -4.70 -53.53 16.88
C ALA A 165 -5.46 -52.33 17.45
N ALA A 166 -5.55 -52.22 18.78
CA ALA A 166 -6.10 -51.06 19.48
C ALA A 166 -5.08 -50.44 20.45
N SER A 167 -3.94 -49.96 19.95
CA SER A 167 -3.01 -49.10 20.71
C SER A 167 -1.90 -48.45 19.85
N ALA A 168 -2.09 -48.26 18.54
CA ALA A 168 -1.15 -47.45 17.76
C ALA A 168 -1.60 -45.98 17.85
N GLY A 169 -0.92 -45.21 18.70
CA GLY A 169 -1.19 -43.81 18.95
C GLY A 169 -1.37 -43.02 17.66
N VAL A 170 -2.55 -42.42 17.49
CA VAL A 170 -2.80 -41.38 16.50
C VAL A 170 -1.85 -40.23 16.86
N LYS A 171 -0.72 -40.14 16.16
CA LYS A 171 0.09 -38.92 16.12
C LYS A 171 -0.80 -37.85 15.50
N THR A 172 -1.49 -37.11 16.36
CA THR A 172 -2.24 -35.93 15.96
C THR A 172 -1.29 -35.06 15.16
N LYS A 173 -1.64 -34.76 13.91
CA LYS A 173 -1.03 -33.67 13.15
C LYS A 173 -1.27 -32.39 13.95
N LYS A 174 -0.40 -32.07 14.92
CA LYS A 174 -0.15 -30.70 15.38
C LYS A 174 0.48 -29.99 14.17
N SER A 175 -0.42 -29.64 13.28
CA SER A 175 -0.21 -29.34 11.86
C SER A 175 0.56 -28.04 11.71
N ARG A 176 1.36 -27.96 10.63
CA ARG A 176 2.21 -26.88 10.13
C ARG A 176 1.84 -25.42 10.53
N LYS A 177 0.55 -25.12 10.69
CA LYS A 177 -0.01 -23.85 11.20
C LYS A 177 0.58 -23.39 12.55
N SER A 178 0.84 -24.31 13.49
CA SER A 178 1.41 -23.95 14.80
C SER A 178 2.88 -23.51 14.72
N LYS A 179 3.64 -23.98 13.72
CA LYS A 179 5.05 -23.59 13.52
C LYS A 179 5.17 -22.21 12.86
N GLN A 180 4.24 -21.84 11.96
CA GLN A 180 4.26 -20.53 11.29
C GLN A 180 3.96 -19.36 12.25
N LEU A 181 3.01 -19.51 13.17
CA LEU A 181 2.78 -18.51 14.23
C LEU A 181 4.00 -18.32 15.15
N ALA A 182 4.81 -19.36 15.35
CA ALA A 182 6.04 -19.28 16.11
C ALA A 182 7.18 -18.54 15.38
N MET A 183 7.05 -18.33 14.06
CA MET A 183 8.03 -17.62 13.23
C MET A 183 7.67 -16.15 12.98
N GLN A 184 6.47 -15.70 13.39
CA GLN A 184 6.07 -14.30 13.20
C GLN A 184 6.95 -13.38 14.09
N PRO A 185 7.77 -12.48 13.51
CA PRO A 185 8.66 -11.62 14.30
C PRO A 185 7.93 -10.66 15.23
N PHE A 186 6.74 -10.20 14.85
CA PHE A 186 5.97 -9.27 15.66
C PHE A 186 4.86 -9.97 16.43
N SER A 187 4.90 -9.82 17.75
CA SER A 187 3.80 -10.28 18.63
C SER A 187 2.64 -9.28 18.68
N TYR A 188 2.92 -8.00 18.40
CA TYR A 188 1.95 -6.92 18.36
C TYR A 188 2.16 -6.05 17.14
N VAL A 189 1.10 -5.36 16.72
CA VAL A 189 1.19 -4.26 15.74
C VAL A 189 0.41 -3.06 16.24
N ILE A 190 0.81 -1.88 15.80
CA ILE A 190 0.05 -0.64 16.02
C ILE A 190 -0.44 -0.18 14.65
N ALA A 191 -1.72 -0.41 14.38
CA ALA A 191 -2.37 0.00 13.14
C ALA A 191 -2.78 1.47 13.24
N VAL A 192 -2.43 2.25 12.22
CA VAL A 192 -2.69 3.69 12.11
C VAL A 192 -3.27 3.98 10.75
N ASP A 193 -4.29 4.83 10.72
CA ASP A 193 -4.89 5.35 9.49
C ASP A 193 -5.31 6.81 9.70
N PHE A 194 -4.61 7.76 9.08
CA PHE A 194 -4.94 9.18 9.25
C PHE A 194 -6.07 9.58 8.31
N GLU A 195 -7.03 10.36 8.80
CA GLU A 195 -7.85 11.17 7.91
C GLU A 195 -7.25 12.56 7.76
N ALA A 196 -7.37 13.13 6.57
CA ALA A 196 -6.85 14.46 6.26
C ALA A 196 -7.83 15.31 5.45
N THR A 197 -7.66 16.63 5.50
CA THR A 197 -8.42 17.56 4.66
C THR A 197 -8.29 17.19 3.17
N CYS A 198 -9.42 17.10 2.46
CA CYS A 198 -9.46 16.74 1.05
C CYS A 198 -10.54 17.50 0.26
N TRP A 199 -10.51 17.42 -1.08
CA TRP A 199 -11.39 18.19 -1.98
C TRP A 199 -11.73 17.38 -3.25
N GLU A 200 -12.99 17.43 -3.70
CA GLU A 200 -13.54 16.68 -4.86
C GLU A 200 -12.90 17.07 -6.22
N LYS A 201 -12.46 18.32 -6.34
CA LYS A 201 -11.81 18.90 -7.54
C LYS A 201 -10.47 19.50 -7.13
N GLN A 202 -9.58 19.78 -8.08
CA GLN A 202 -8.31 20.45 -7.75
C GLN A 202 -8.59 21.79 -7.08
N ALA A 203 -8.51 21.83 -5.76
CA ALA A 203 -8.46 23.07 -5.02
C ALA A 203 -7.30 23.92 -5.59
N PRO A 204 -7.41 25.25 -5.57
CA PRO A 204 -6.32 26.13 -6.00
C PRO A 204 -5.00 25.71 -5.33
N PRO A 205 -3.84 25.81 -6.00
CA PRO A 205 -2.56 25.25 -5.53
C PRO A 205 -2.22 25.52 -4.06
N GLN A 206 -2.64 26.67 -3.53
CA GLN A 206 -2.44 27.09 -2.15
C GLN A 206 -3.24 26.27 -1.10
N TRP A 207 -4.28 25.54 -1.50
CA TRP A 207 -5.14 24.71 -0.64
C TRP A 207 -4.93 23.21 -0.86
N ARG A 208 -3.78 22.79 -1.41
CA ARG A 208 -3.54 21.39 -1.82
C ARG A 208 -2.77 20.55 -0.81
N GLU A 209 -2.24 21.16 0.23
CA GLU A 209 -1.47 20.42 1.22
C GLU A 209 -2.42 19.95 2.32
N ALA A 210 -2.60 18.64 2.39
CA ALA A 210 -3.48 18.03 3.36
C ALA A 210 -2.96 18.26 4.78
N GLU A 211 -3.89 18.49 5.71
CA GLU A 211 -3.65 18.50 7.15
C GLU A 211 -4.39 17.31 7.77
N ILE A 212 -3.72 16.58 8.66
CA ILE A 212 -4.33 15.51 9.44
C ILE A 212 -5.47 16.12 10.27
N ILE A 213 -6.65 15.50 10.20
CA ILE A 213 -7.87 15.87 10.93
C ILE A 213 -8.35 14.76 11.87
N GLU A 214 -7.85 13.54 11.70
CA GLU A 214 -8.04 12.41 12.62
C GLU A 214 -6.72 11.66 12.80
N PHE A 215 -6.37 11.37 14.05
CA PHE A 215 -5.22 10.55 14.43
C PHE A 215 -5.66 9.39 15.33
N PRO A 216 -5.97 8.23 14.74
CA PRO A 216 -6.20 6.99 15.44
C PRO A 216 -4.97 6.10 15.46
N ALA A 217 -4.89 5.25 16.48
CA ALA A 217 -3.99 4.11 16.51
C ALA A 217 -4.60 2.99 17.36
N VAL A 218 -4.51 1.75 16.89
CA VAL A 218 -4.96 0.58 17.65
C VAL A 218 -3.83 -0.42 17.84
N LEU A 219 -3.61 -0.83 19.10
CA LEU A 219 -2.62 -1.83 19.45
C LEU A 219 -3.27 -3.22 19.42
N VAL A 220 -2.77 -4.08 18.53
CA VAL A 220 -3.36 -5.40 18.25
C VAL A 220 -2.39 -6.50 18.63
N ASN A 221 -2.87 -7.46 19.43
CA ASN A 221 -2.14 -8.67 19.76
C ASN A 221 -2.31 -9.70 18.63
N LEU A 222 -1.23 -9.97 17.89
CA LEU A 222 -1.29 -10.86 16.72
C LEU A 222 -1.47 -12.34 17.08
N LYS A 223 -1.32 -12.73 18.35
CA LYS A 223 -1.60 -14.11 18.80
C LYS A 223 -3.09 -14.32 19.03
N THR A 224 -3.79 -13.32 19.56
CA THR A 224 -5.19 -13.42 19.96
C THR A 224 -6.16 -12.74 18.99
N GLY A 225 -5.67 -11.82 18.17
CA GLY A 225 -6.48 -10.95 17.31
C GLY A 225 -7.18 -9.83 18.07
N LYS A 226 -6.93 -9.67 19.37
CA LYS A 226 -7.61 -8.66 20.19
C LYS A 226 -6.93 -7.30 20.05
N ILE A 227 -7.77 -6.27 19.96
CA ILE A 227 -7.37 -4.89 20.20
C ILE A 227 -7.27 -4.70 21.71
N GLU A 228 -6.09 -4.32 22.19
CA GLU A 228 -5.80 -4.24 23.62
C GLU A 228 -5.59 -2.81 24.12
N SER A 229 -5.48 -1.84 23.21
CA SER A 229 -5.51 -0.42 23.51
C SER A 229 -5.80 0.40 22.24
N GLU A 230 -6.40 1.58 22.43
CA GLU A 230 -6.69 2.54 21.37
C GLU A 230 -6.18 3.93 21.77
N PHE A 231 -5.69 4.68 20.80
CA PHE A 231 -5.46 6.11 20.85
C PHE A 231 -6.31 6.75 19.76
N HIS A 232 -7.02 7.84 20.09
CA HIS A 232 -7.86 8.52 19.11
C HIS A 232 -7.97 10.00 19.44
N LYS A 233 -7.66 10.85 18.46
CA LYS A 233 -7.80 12.30 18.54
C LYS A 233 -8.25 12.87 17.21
N TYR A 234 -9.23 13.76 17.25
CA TYR A 234 -9.47 14.71 16.16
C TYR A 234 -8.52 15.88 16.27
N ILE A 235 -8.08 16.35 15.11
CA ILE A 235 -7.05 17.36 14.96
C ILE A 235 -7.67 18.61 14.37
N MET A 236 -7.34 19.77 14.93
CA MET A 236 -7.76 21.06 14.40
C MET A 236 -6.80 21.51 13.28
N PRO A 237 -7.23 21.58 12.01
CA PRO A 237 -6.41 22.11 10.93
C PRO A 237 -6.26 23.63 11.07
N ILE A 238 -5.07 24.15 10.76
CA ILE A 238 -4.69 25.56 10.97
C ILE A 238 -4.60 26.30 9.63
N GLU A 239 -4.13 25.63 8.58
CA GLU A 239 -3.89 26.25 7.27
C GLU A 239 -5.15 26.23 6.39
N SER A 240 -5.96 25.18 6.53
CA SER A 240 -7.29 25.01 5.94
C SER A 240 -8.32 24.66 7.02
N PRO A 241 -8.69 25.60 7.91
CA PRO A 241 -9.55 25.30 9.07
C PRO A 241 -10.96 24.83 8.71
N ARG A 242 -11.45 25.19 7.51
CA ARG A 242 -12.78 24.81 7.02
C ARG A 242 -12.69 23.56 6.16
N LEU A 243 -13.32 22.48 6.61
CA LEU A 243 -13.48 21.26 5.85
C LEU A 243 -14.33 21.53 4.61
N SER A 244 -13.98 20.90 3.50
CA SER A 244 -14.83 20.88 2.32
C SER A 244 -16.03 19.97 2.56
N THR A 245 -17.11 20.19 1.81
CA THR A 245 -18.28 19.29 1.80
C THR A 245 -17.85 17.86 1.46
N TYR A 246 -17.01 17.70 0.44
CA TYR A 246 -16.46 16.40 0.05
C TYR A 246 -15.68 15.72 1.18
N CYS A 247 -14.86 16.46 1.91
CA CYS A 247 -14.10 15.90 3.03
C CYS A 247 -15.03 15.44 4.15
N THR A 248 -16.06 16.22 4.47
CA THR A 248 -17.07 15.85 5.48
C THR A 248 -17.88 14.63 5.05
N GLU A 249 -18.29 14.56 3.78
CA GLU A 249 -19.04 13.42 3.22
C GLU A 249 -18.19 12.16 3.14
N LEU A 250 -16.93 12.28 2.72
CA LEU A 250 -16.00 11.17 2.63
C LEU A 250 -15.67 10.62 4.02
N THR A 251 -15.17 11.46 4.92
CA THR A 251 -14.64 11.05 6.24
C THR A 251 -15.70 10.93 7.34
N GLY A 252 -16.86 11.56 7.17
CA GLY A 252 -17.89 11.66 8.20
C GLY A 252 -17.54 12.63 9.33
N ILE A 253 -16.39 13.30 9.27
CA ILE A 253 -15.93 14.23 10.28
C ILE A 253 -16.61 15.58 10.07
N GLU A 254 -17.46 15.97 11.01
CA GLU A 254 -18.13 17.27 10.99
C GLU A 254 -17.18 18.43 11.35
N GLN A 255 -17.46 19.62 10.84
CA GLN A 255 -16.68 20.84 11.15
C GLN A 255 -16.56 21.08 12.66
N LYS A 256 -17.64 20.90 13.43
CA LYS A 256 -17.65 21.09 14.89
C LYS A 256 -16.65 20.17 15.61
N THR A 257 -16.36 19.00 15.02
CA THR A 257 -15.45 18.01 15.58
C THR A 257 -14.00 18.45 15.43
N VAL A 258 -13.61 19.00 14.27
CA VAL A 258 -12.26 19.55 14.08
C VAL A 258 -12.07 20.89 14.77
N ASP A 259 -13.11 21.71 14.89
CA ASP A 259 -13.09 22.98 15.63
C ASP A 259 -12.77 22.77 17.12
N THR A 260 -13.19 21.62 17.68
CA THR A 260 -12.91 21.20 19.06
C THR A 260 -11.72 20.24 19.16
N GLY A 261 -11.07 19.94 18.03
CA GLY A 261 -9.89 19.08 17.95
C GLY A 261 -8.66 19.72 18.61
N VAL A 262 -7.64 18.91 18.87
CA VAL A 262 -6.37 19.40 19.40
C VAL A 262 -5.42 19.78 18.26
N PRO A 263 -4.46 20.69 18.46
CA PRO A 263 -3.40 20.91 17.48
C PRO A 263 -2.59 19.63 17.23
N LEU A 264 -2.11 19.42 16.00
CA LEU A 264 -1.36 18.20 15.62
C LEU A 264 -0.14 17.96 16.53
N GLN A 265 0.59 19.01 16.89
CA GLN A 265 1.74 18.90 17.80
C GLN A 265 1.33 18.35 19.17
N THR A 266 0.19 18.79 19.70
CA THR A 266 -0.35 18.29 20.96
C THR A 266 -0.76 16.84 20.83
N ALA A 267 -1.44 16.46 19.75
CA ALA A 267 -1.78 15.05 19.50
C ALA A 267 -0.54 14.16 19.40
N LEU A 268 0.54 14.60 18.74
CA LEU A 268 1.80 13.86 18.67
C LEU A 268 2.43 13.66 20.05
N MET A 269 2.34 14.65 20.94
CA MET A 269 2.80 14.51 22.33
C MET A 269 1.94 13.53 23.13
N MET A 270 0.62 13.61 23.00
CA MET A 270 -0.31 12.69 23.65
C MET A 270 -0.13 11.26 23.15
N PHE A 271 0.07 11.09 21.84
CA PHE A 271 0.37 9.81 21.20
C PHE A 271 1.68 9.24 21.72
N HIS A 272 2.73 10.07 21.84
CA HIS A 272 4.01 9.63 22.36
C HIS A 272 3.89 9.10 23.81
N GLU A 273 3.15 9.79 24.66
CA GLU A 273 2.90 9.36 26.04
C GLU A 273 2.08 8.05 26.09
N TRP A 274 1.04 7.93 25.26
CA TRP A 274 0.27 6.70 25.12
C TRP A 274 1.15 5.53 24.67
N LEU A 275 1.92 5.71 23.60
CA LEU A 275 2.84 4.72 23.06
C LEU A 275 3.84 4.26 24.12
N ARG A 276 4.47 5.21 24.81
CA ARG A 276 5.43 4.92 25.89
C ARG A 276 4.82 4.06 26.98
N LYS A 277 3.59 4.36 27.40
CA LYS A 277 2.86 3.60 28.43
C LYS A 277 2.60 2.16 27.96
N GLU A 278 2.06 2.00 26.75
CA GLU A 278 1.72 0.68 26.20
C GLU A 278 2.95 -0.18 25.93
N LEU A 279 4.04 0.41 25.43
CA LEU A 279 5.28 -0.34 25.20
C LEU A 279 5.89 -0.82 26.52
N ARG A 280 5.89 0.01 27.57
CA ARG A 280 6.41 -0.37 28.90
C ARG A 280 5.55 -1.43 29.58
N SER A 281 4.23 -1.26 29.60
CA SER A 281 3.33 -2.16 30.32
C SER A 281 3.34 -3.60 29.77
N ARG A 282 3.69 -3.75 28.49
CA ARG A 282 3.66 -5.03 27.76
C ARG A 282 5.04 -5.53 27.34
N SER A 283 6.12 -4.84 27.74
CA SER A 283 7.50 -5.14 27.34
C SER A 283 7.66 -5.23 25.81
N LEU A 284 7.07 -4.28 25.10
CA LEU A 284 7.14 -4.19 23.64
C LEU A 284 8.32 -3.30 23.21
N ILE A 285 8.96 -3.73 22.14
CA ILE A 285 10.15 -3.10 21.56
C ILE A 285 9.84 -2.83 20.10
N LEU A 286 9.93 -1.56 19.71
CA LEU A 286 9.85 -1.16 18.30
C LEU A 286 11.18 -1.43 17.58
N PRO A 287 11.20 -1.53 16.25
CA PRO A 287 12.43 -1.77 15.51
C PRO A 287 13.50 -0.71 15.80
N LYS A 288 14.76 -1.13 15.74
CA LYS A 288 15.97 -0.32 15.99
C LYS A 288 16.04 0.40 17.34
N THR A 289 15.25 0.03 18.33
CA THR A 289 15.24 0.75 19.63
C THR A 289 16.00 0.03 20.73
N SER A 290 16.31 -1.26 20.51
CA SER A 290 17.19 -2.05 21.35
C SER A 290 18.37 -2.57 20.54
N LYS A 291 19.59 -2.48 21.10
CA LYS A 291 20.80 -3.05 20.48
C LYS A 291 20.79 -4.58 20.46
N SER A 292 20.14 -5.22 21.44
CA SER A 292 20.05 -6.68 21.53
C SER A 292 18.93 -7.25 20.66
N ASN A 293 17.95 -6.43 20.28
CA ASN A 293 16.86 -6.83 19.38
C ASN A 293 16.53 -5.68 18.41
N LEU A 294 17.23 -5.67 17.27
CA LEU A 294 17.05 -4.64 16.24
C LEU A 294 15.71 -4.76 15.51
N LEU A 295 15.09 -5.93 15.48
CA LEU A 295 13.80 -6.12 14.82
C LEU A 295 12.65 -5.66 15.72
N GLY A 296 12.79 -5.84 17.04
CA GLY A 296 11.71 -5.62 17.99
C GLY A 296 10.72 -6.78 18.03
N ASN A 297 9.59 -6.57 18.69
CA ASN A 297 8.46 -7.50 18.77
C ASN A 297 7.10 -6.79 18.54
N CYS A 298 7.14 -5.51 18.19
CA CYS A 298 6.02 -4.66 17.85
C CYS A 298 6.41 -3.75 16.68
N ALA A 299 5.48 -3.46 15.77
CA ALA A 299 5.72 -2.57 14.64
C ALA A 299 4.50 -1.70 14.33
N PHE A 300 4.74 -0.52 13.78
CA PHE A 300 3.70 0.27 13.14
C PHE A 300 3.28 -0.34 11.81
N VAL A 301 1.99 -0.26 11.51
CA VAL A 301 1.42 -0.78 10.26
C VAL A 301 0.41 0.23 9.71
N THR A 302 0.42 0.40 8.40
CA THR A 302 -0.49 1.27 7.66
C THR A 302 -0.93 0.55 6.39
N TRP A 303 -2.10 0.88 5.83
CA TRP A 303 -2.53 0.23 4.59
C TRP A 303 -1.58 0.56 3.43
N THR A 304 -1.08 1.80 3.37
CA THR A 304 -0.11 2.24 2.36
C THR A 304 0.96 3.15 2.95
N ASP A 305 1.94 3.57 2.15
CA ASP A 305 2.96 4.56 2.53
C ASP A 305 2.42 5.98 2.79
N TRP A 306 1.13 6.23 2.52
CA TRP A 306 0.60 7.59 2.53
C TRP A 306 0.65 8.23 3.92
N ASP A 307 0.28 7.51 4.99
CA ASP A 307 0.18 8.04 6.34
C ASP A 307 1.49 8.65 6.86
N PHE A 308 2.52 7.81 7.03
CA PHE A 308 3.81 8.25 7.58
C PHE A 308 4.76 8.81 6.53
N GLY A 309 4.73 8.26 5.31
CA GLY A 309 5.66 8.59 4.24
C GLY A 309 5.27 9.86 3.47
N ILE A 310 3.99 10.24 3.49
CA ILE A 310 3.49 11.39 2.75
C ILE A 310 2.81 12.39 3.69
N CYS A 311 1.70 12.02 4.33
CA CYS A 311 0.83 12.91 5.09
C CYS A 311 1.57 13.53 6.28
N LEU A 312 1.94 12.71 7.27
CA LEU A 312 2.64 13.17 8.47
C LEU A 312 3.99 13.81 8.13
N HIS A 313 4.76 13.23 7.21
CA HIS A 313 6.06 13.76 6.83
C HIS A 313 5.96 15.17 6.22
N LYS A 314 5.07 15.38 5.26
CA LYS A 314 4.89 16.69 4.62
C LYS A 314 4.36 17.72 5.58
N GLU A 315 3.36 17.37 6.38
CA GLU A 315 2.76 18.31 7.33
C GLU A 315 3.76 18.72 8.41
N CYS A 316 4.48 17.77 9.03
CA CYS A 316 5.53 18.09 9.98
C CYS A 316 6.62 18.98 9.38
N THR A 317 7.08 18.66 8.16
CA THR A 317 8.14 19.43 7.49
C THR A 317 7.71 20.87 7.23
N ARG A 318 6.50 21.05 6.67
CA ARG A 318 5.96 22.36 6.31
C ARG A 318 5.66 23.23 7.53
N LYS A 319 5.09 22.64 8.59
CA LYS A 319 4.80 23.31 9.87
C LYS A 319 6.00 23.39 10.81
N ARG A 320 7.19 22.94 10.38
CA ARG A 320 8.43 22.89 11.18
C ARG A 320 8.26 22.16 12.52
N MET A 321 7.44 21.12 12.53
CA MET A 321 7.22 20.27 13.70
C MET A 321 8.20 19.10 13.69
N ARG A 322 8.64 18.69 14.88
CA ARG A 322 9.51 17.53 15.04
C ARG A 322 8.70 16.25 14.85
N LYS A 323 8.96 15.52 13.77
CA LYS A 323 8.47 14.14 13.59
C LYS A 323 9.34 13.17 14.39
N ALA A 324 8.72 12.36 15.24
CA ALA A 324 9.46 11.38 16.03
C ALA A 324 10.07 10.28 15.13
N PRO A 325 11.29 9.81 15.41
CA PRO A 325 11.97 8.84 14.54
C PRO A 325 11.28 7.49 14.39
N TYR A 326 10.46 7.05 15.36
CA TYR A 326 9.72 5.79 15.26
C TYR A 326 8.65 5.81 14.16
N PHE A 327 8.21 6.99 13.70
CA PHE A 327 7.36 7.13 12.50
C PHE A 327 8.13 7.03 11.18
N ASN A 328 9.42 6.67 11.21
CA ASN A 328 10.20 6.42 10.00
C ASN A 328 10.27 4.94 9.64
N GLN A 329 9.65 4.06 10.43
CA GLN A 329 9.65 2.62 10.21
C GLN A 329 8.25 2.07 10.36
N TRP A 330 7.75 1.39 9.31
CA TRP A 330 6.44 0.76 9.33
C TRP A 330 6.36 -0.41 8.34
N VAL A 331 5.28 -1.16 8.48
CA VAL A 331 4.85 -2.18 7.53
C VAL A 331 3.76 -1.57 6.63
N ASP A 332 4.07 -1.42 5.35
CA ASP A 332 3.09 -1.26 4.26
C ASP A 332 2.36 -2.61 4.10
N VAL A 333 1.13 -2.68 4.63
CA VAL A 333 0.34 -3.91 4.65
C VAL A 333 -0.10 -4.30 3.24
N ARG A 334 -0.42 -3.35 2.37
CA ARG A 334 -0.80 -3.64 0.98
C ARG A 334 0.34 -4.29 0.20
N ALA A 335 1.58 -3.91 0.46
CA ALA A 335 2.74 -4.54 -0.17
C ALA A 335 2.86 -6.02 0.22
N ILE A 336 2.78 -6.33 1.51
CA ILE A 336 2.82 -7.73 1.99
C ILE A 336 1.60 -8.51 1.50
N TYR A 337 0.42 -7.90 1.57
CA TYR A 337 -0.84 -8.49 1.14
C TYR A 337 -0.77 -8.94 -0.33
N ARG A 338 -0.29 -8.06 -1.22
CA ARG A 338 -0.13 -8.35 -2.65
C ARG A 338 0.83 -9.48 -2.90
N GLU A 339 1.95 -9.49 -2.17
CA GLU A 339 2.96 -10.53 -2.32
C GLU A 339 2.49 -11.88 -1.78
N TRP A 340 1.76 -11.89 -0.66
CA TRP A 340 1.30 -13.10 0.00
C TRP A 340 0.11 -13.75 -0.71
N TYR A 341 -0.96 -12.98 -0.97
CA TYR A 341 -2.18 -13.50 -1.58
C TYR A 341 -2.12 -13.55 -3.11
N LYS A 342 -1.07 -12.98 -3.72
CA LYS A 342 -0.97 -12.80 -5.18
C LYS A 342 -2.21 -12.10 -5.77
N TYR A 343 -2.83 -11.24 -4.96
CA TYR A 343 -4.04 -10.49 -5.30
C TYR A 343 -3.78 -8.99 -5.18
N ARG A 344 -4.29 -8.21 -6.12
CA ARG A 344 -4.09 -6.75 -6.19
C ARG A 344 -5.42 -6.05 -5.89
N PRO A 345 -5.69 -5.73 -4.61
CA PRO A 345 -6.97 -5.15 -4.26
C PRO A 345 -7.08 -3.73 -4.81
N CYS A 346 -8.30 -3.39 -5.26
CA CYS A 346 -8.65 -2.08 -5.78
C CYS A 346 -8.59 -1.00 -4.68
N ASN A 347 -9.16 -1.32 -3.52
CA ASN A 347 -9.16 -0.52 -2.30
C ASN A 347 -9.01 -1.40 -1.05
N PHE A 348 -9.06 -0.79 0.13
CA PHE A 348 -8.94 -1.53 1.39
C PHE A 348 -10.12 -2.50 1.63
N SER A 349 -11.37 -2.08 1.39
CA SER A 349 -12.57 -2.92 1.55
C SER A 349 -12.57 -4.17 0.65
N ASP A 350 -12.04 -4.04 -0.56
CA ASP A 350 -11.84 -5.15 -1.50
C ASP A 350 -10.82 -6.16 -0.95
N ALA A 351 -9.73 -5.67 -0.33
CA ALA A 351 -8.77 -6.54 0.34
C ALA A 351 -9.39 -7.33 1.49
N LEU A 352 -10.22 -6.69 2.33
CA LEU A 352 -10.95 -7.37 3.40
C LEU A 352 -11.90 -8.44 2.85
N SER A 353 -12.71 -8.07 1.86
CA SER A 353 -13.69 -8.95 1.24
C SER A 353 -13.04 -10.19 0.61
N HIS A 354 -11.91 -10.01 -0.07
CA HIS A 354 -11.16 -11.10 -0.69
C HIS A 354 -10.68 -12.16 0.32
N VAL A 355 -10.35 -11.76 1.55
CA VAL A 355 -9.95 -12.70 2.62
C VAL A 355 -11.11 -13.15 3.51
N GLY A 356 -12.35 -12.79 3.15
CA GLY A 356 -13.57 -13.16 3.87
C GLY A 356 -13.82 -12.36 5.14
N LEU A 357 -13.25 -11.14 5.26
CA LEU A 357 -13.57 -10.19 6.31
C LEU A 357 -14.62 -9.20 5.80
N ALA A 358 -15.60 -8.88 6.64
CA ALA A 358 -16.49 -7.76 6.41
C ALA A 358 -15.87 -6.48 7.01
N PHE A 359 -16.09 -5.34 6.35
CA PHE A 359 -15.71 -4.05 6.92
C PHE A 359 -16.64 -3.74 8.10
N GLU A 360 -16.06 -3.47 9.27
CA GLU A 360 -16.81 -3.06 10.47
C GLU A 360 -16.71 -1.55 10.67
N GLY A 361 -17.84 -0.89 10.96
CA GLY A 361 -17.89 0.57 11.14
C GLY A 361 -18.06 1.32 9.82
N ARG A 362 -17.50 2.52 9.74
CA ARG A 362 -17.64 3.43 8.59
C ARG A 362 -16.31 3.50 7.82
N ALA A 363 -16.33 3.26 6.51
CA ALA A 363 -15.15 3.49 5.67
C ALA A 363 -14.75 4.98 5.70
N HIS A 364 -13.46 5.27 5.73
CA HIS A 364 -12.89 6.62 5.91
C HIS A 364 -13.20 7.25 7.28
N SER A 365 -13.51 6.42 8.28
CA SER A 365 -13.41 6.78 9.69
C SER A 365 -12.09 6.19 10.15
N GLY A 366 -11.09 7.02 10.43
CA GLY A 366 -9.72 6.53 10.62
C GLY A 366 -9.62 5.50 11.75
N ILE A 367 -10.42 5.66 12.82
CA ILE A 367 -10.46 4.66 13.91
C ILE A 367 -11.04 3.32 13.47
N ASP A 368 -12.07 3.31 12.62
CA ASP A 368 -12.66 2.07 12.09
C ASP A 368 -11.71 1.42 11.07
N ASP A 369 -11.08 2.22 10.21
CA ASP A 369 -10.07 1.73 9.26
C ASP A 369 -8.88 1.11 9.99
N ALA A 370 -8.37 1.74 11.06
CA ALA A 370 -7.31 1.19 11.89
C ALA A 370 -7.72 -0.15 12.56
N LYS A 371 -8.98 -0.28 13.02
CA LYS A 371 -9.52 -1.52 13.60
C LYS A 371 -9.59 -2.64 12.57
N ASN A 372 -10.13 -2.35 11.38
CA ASN A 372 -10.18 -3.30 10.28
C ASN A 372 -8.78 -3.70 9.80
N LEU A 373 -7.82 -2.77 9.80
CA LEU A 373 -6.42 -3.06 9.47
C LEU A 373 -5.82 -4.02 10.51
N GLY A 374 -6.14 -3.81 11.79
CA GLY A 374 -5.83 -4.75 12.87
C GLY A 374 -6.37 -6.16 12.64
N ALA A 375 -7.64 -6.26 12.26
CA ALA A 375 -8.30 -7.53 11.94
C ALA A 375 -7.66 -8.22 10.73
N LEU A 376 -7.34 -7.46 9.66
CA LEU A 376 -6.63 -7.96 8.50
C LEU A 376 -5.25 -8.50 8.87
N MET A 377 -4.49 -7.77 9.69
CA MET A 377 -3.16 -8.21 10.13
C MET A 377 -3.25 -9.53 10.89
N TYR A 378 -4.21 -9.68 11.80
CA TYR A 378 -4.43 -10.96 12.47
C TYR A 378 -4.79 -12.08 11.48
N LYS A 379 -5.70 -11.82 10.53
CA LYS A 379 -6.09 -12.79 9.48
C LYS A 379 -4.88 -13.23 8.64
N MET A 380 -4.03 -12.30 8.23
CA MET A 380 -2.82 -12.58 7.48
C MET A 380 -1.85 -13.47 8.25
N VAL A 381 -1.64 -13.22 9.55
CA VAL A 381 -0.84 -14.11 10.42
C VAL A 381 -1.46 -15.51 10.49
N ARG A 382 -2.79 -15.60 10.64
CA ARG A 382 -3.52 -16.88 10.68
C ARG A 382 -3.41 -17.68 9.39
N ASP A 383 -3.30 -16.98 8.27
CA ASP A 383 -3.09 -17.57 6.95
C ASP A 383 -1.61 -17.95 6.70
N GLY A 384 -0.70 -17.47 7.54
CA GLY A 384 0.72 -17.84 7.54
C GLY A 384 1.67 -16.77 7.00
N ALA A 385 1.18 -15.57 6.72
CA ALA A 385 2.01 -14.46 6.28
C ALA A 385 3.00 -14.05 7.39
N LEU A 386 4.23 -13.76 7.01
CA LEU A 386 5.26 -13.20 7.88
C LEU A 386 5.41 -11.71 7.61
N PHE A 387 5.51 -10.92 8.68
CA PHE A 387 5.66 -9.48 8.55
C PHE A 387 7.11 -9.06 8.67
N SER A 388 7.47 -8.01 7.95
CA SER A 388 8.77 -7.36 8.02
C SER A 388 8.56 -5.86 7.82
N ILE A 389 9.51 -5.06 8.31
CA ILE A 389 9.53 -3.62 8.02
C ILE A 389 9.75 -3.45 6.51
N THR A 390 8.77 -2.90 5.81
CA THR A 390 8.84 -2.67 4.36
C THR A 390 9.31 -1.26 4.03
N LYS A 391 9.26 -0.34 5.00
CA LYS A 391 9.72 1.04 4.86
C LYS A 391 10.56 1.45 6.04
N ASP A 392 11.71 2.02 5.73
CA ASP A 392 12.65 2.55 6.70
C ASP A 392 13.29 3.81 6.13
N LEU A 393 12.86 4.97 6.64
CA LEU A 393 13.41 6.27 6.25
C LEU A 393 14.59 6.67 7.13
N THR A 394 14.94 5.87 8.14
CA THR A 394 16.15 6.11 8.93
C THR A 394 17.35 5.50 8.23
N PRO A 395 18.50 6.18 8.19
CA PRO A 395 19.78 5.51 7.97
C PRO A 395 19.95 4.32 8.92
N TYR A 396 20.91 3.43 8.70
CA TYR A 396 21.20 2.34 9.64
C TYR A 396 21.76 2.90 10.96
N GLN A 397 20.88 3.48 11.78
CA GLN A 397 21.16 4.13 13.04
C GLN A 397 20.15 3.61 14.06
N THR A 398 20.65 3.15 15.20
CA THR A 398 19.82 2.76 16.33
C THR A 398 19.05 3.99 16.81
N LEU A 399 17.74 3.86 16.97
CA LEU A 399 16.91 4.89 17.56
C LEU A 399 17.27 5.03 19.05
N ASN A 400 17.45 6.26 19.51
CA ASN A 400 17.65 6.53 20.93
C ASN A 400 16.44 5.98 21.71
N PRO A 401 16.62 5.16 22.76
CA PRO A 401 15.52 4.71 23.60
C PRO A 401 14.67 5.86 24.12
N ASN A 402 15.26 7.03 24.40
CA ASN A 402 14.57 8.27 24.83
C ASN A 402 13.77 8.95 23.69
N CYS A 403 13.85 8.46 22.45
CA CYS A 403 12.90 8.84 21.40
C CYS A 403 11.57 8.07 21.52
N ILE A 404 11.51 7.07 22.40
CA ILE A 404 10.33 6.22 22.70
C ILE A 404 9.96 6.26 24.20
N LEU A 405 10.95 6.42 25.09
CA LEU A 405 10.87 6.46 26.55
C LEU A 405 10.81 7.87 27.12
#